data_AF-A0AAW2R1N8-F1
#
_entry.id   AF-A0AAW2R1N8-F1
#
_cell.length_a   1.000
_cell.length_b   1.000
_cell.length_c   1.000
_cell.angle_alpha   90.00
_cell.angle_beta   90.00
_cell.angle_gamma   90.00
#
_symmetry.space_group_name_H-M   'P 1'
#
loop_
_entity.id
_entity.type
_entity.pdbx_description
1 polymer ?
#
loop_
_entity_poly.entity_id
_entity_poly.type
_entity_poly.pdbx_seq_one_letter_code
_entity_poly.pdbx_strand_id
1 'polypeptide(L)'
;MCIDFRYLNKAFSKDFYSLPRIDQIVDSTSGCKLLSMMDASQGYHQIMLVAEDRKKVSFITFASIFCYIVMPFGLKNTKATYQRLVDKIFCPYIERNVEVSIDEMLAKNKEVRNHVTDLEETFSIF
;
A
#
# COMPACT_ATOMS: atom_id res chain seq x y z
N MET A 1 14.70 7.37 8.36
CA MET A 1 15.76 7.79 7.42
C MET A 1 15.11 8.16 6.09
N CYS A 2 15.38 9.34 5.55
CA CYS A 2 14.78 9.81 4.28
C CYS A 2 15.88 9.92 3.22
N ILE A 3 15.68 9.25 2.08
CA ILE A 3 16.63 9.28 0.96
C ILE A 3 16.05 10.12 -0.17
N ASP A 4 16.87 11.01 -0.72
CA ASP A 4 16.48 11.85 -1.85
C ASP A 4 16.57 11.08 -3.17
N PHE A 5 15.44 10.52 -3.59
CA PHE A 5 15.30 9.84 -4.87
C PHE A 5 14.89 10.75 -6.03
N ARG A 6 14.90 12.08 -5.91
CA ARG A 6 14.39 12.99 -6.95
C ARG A 6 15.06 12.77 -8.32
N TYR A 7 16.37 12.59 -8.35
CA TYR A 7 17.10 12.34 -9.60
C TYR A 7 16.82 10.96 -10.16
N LEU A 8 16.82 9.94 -9.31
CA LEU A 8 16.50 8.56 -9.70
C LEU A 8 15.07 8.46 -10.28
N ASN A 9 14.11 9.14 -9.65
CA ASN A 9 12.71 9.19 -10.08
C ASN A 9 12.51 9.86 -11.45
N LYS A 10 13.41 10.77 -11.87
CA LYS A 10 13.36 11.35 -13.22
C LYS A 10 13.76 10.33 -14.30
N ALA A 11 14.67 9.41 -13.98
CA ALA A 11 15.11 8.37 -14.90
C ALA A 11 14.06 7.25 -15.07
N PHE A 12 13.23 7.01 -14.05
CA PHE A 12 12.18 6.00 -14.12
C PHE A 12 11.00 6.40 -15.01
N SER A 13 10.57 5.46 -15.85
CA SER A 13 9.25 5.52 -16.48
C SER A 13 8.16 5.51 -15.38
N LYS A 14 7.10 6.28 -15.60
CA LYS A 14 5.97 6.34 -14.67
C LYS A 14 5.13 5.07 -14.85
N ASP A 15 4.82 4.40 -13.75
CA ASP A 15 3.78 3.38 -13.72
C ASP A 15 2.40 4.07 -13.68
N PHE A 16 1.53 3.73 -14.62
CA PHE A 16 0.18 4.29 -14.77
C PHE A 16 -0.90 3.42 -14.13
N TYR A 17 -0.53 2.51 -13.23
CA TYR A 17 -1.50 1.74 -12.46
C TYR A 17 -2.51 2.68 -11.78
N SER A 18 -3.79 2.40 -12.01
CA SER A 18 -4.89 3.19 -11.48
C SER A 18 -4.90 3.12 -9.97
N LEU A 19 -4.86 4.29 -9.34
CA LEU A 19 -5.02 4.40 -7.90
C LEU A 19 -6.51 4.59 -7.59
N PRO A 20 -7.00 4.05 -6.47
CA PRO A 20 -8.39 4.17 -6.08
C PRO A 20 -8.78 5.64 -5.91
N ARG A 21 -9.97 5.99 -6.38
CA ARG A 21 -10.48 7.35 -6.26
C ARG A 21 -11.05 7.56 -4.86
N ILE A 22 -10.65 8.65 -4.21
CA ILE A 22 -11.13 9.00 -2.87
C ILE A 22 -12.66 9.09 -2.86
N ASP A 23 -13.27 9.68 -3.88
CA ASP A 23 -14.73 9.79 -3.97
C ASP A 23 -15.43 8.42 -3.94
N GLN A 24 -14.85 7.41 -4.61
CA GLN A 24 -15.42 6.05 -4.61
C GLN A 24 -15.34 5.40 -3.22
N ILE A 25 -14.22 5.59 -2.51
CA ILE A 25 -14.04 5.08 -1.14
C ILE A 25 -15.03 5.77 -0.19
N VAL A 26 -15.23 7.08 -0.34
CA VAL A 26 -16.18 7.85 0.49
C VAL A 26 -17.61 7.41 0.21
N ASP A 27 -18.00 7.31 -1.06
CA ASP A 27 -19.34 6.87 -1.44
C ASP A 27 -19.62 5.44 -0.95
N SER A 28 -18.62 4.56 -1.01
CA SER A 28 -18.76 3.17 -0.62
C SER A 28 -18.80 2.95 0.90
N THR A 29 -18.33 3.93 1.69
CA THR A 29 -18.43 3.93 3.16
C THR A 29 -19.69 4.63 3.66
N SER A 30 -20.39 5.37 2.79
CA SER A 30 -21.66 5.99 3.12
C SER A 30 -22.71 4.97 3.60
N GLY A 31 -23.36 5.27 4.72
CA GLY A 31 -24.36 4.38 5.34
C GLY A 31 -23.79 3.17 6.08
N CYS A 32 -22.46 3.02 6.16
CA CYS A 32 -21.84 2.04 7.05
C CYS A 32 -22.01 2.48 8.51
N LYS A 33 -22.33 1.52 9.38
CA LYS A 33 -22.47 1.79 10.83
C LYS A 33 -21.14 1.73 11.56
N LEU A 34 -20.21 0.94 11.03
CA LEU A 34 -18.87 0.77 11.57
C LEU A 34 -17.82 0.86 10.47
N LEU A 35 -16.73 1.53 10.80
CA LEU A 35 -15.53 1.65 9.99
C LEU A 35 -14.33 1.36 10.90
N SER A 36 -13.41 0.53 10.41
CA SER A 36 -12.13 0.30 11.06
C SER A 36 -11.02 0.59 10.07
N MET A 37 -10.16 1.52 10.44
CA MET A 37 -8.99 1.90 9.66
C MET A 37 -7.79 1.12 10.16
N MET A 38 -7.13 0.41 9.26
CA MET A 38 -5.94 -0.37 9.51
C MET A 38 -4.75 0.38 8.91
N ASP A 39 -3.75 0.63 9.75
CA ASP A 39 -2.53 1.27 9.35
C ASP A 39 -1.64 0.29 8.58
N ALA A 40 -1.29 0.66 7.34
CA ALA A 40 -0.33 -0.06 6.52
C ALA A 40 0.94 0.75 6.28
N SER A 41 1.31 1.63 7.22
CA SER A 41 2.45 2.54 7.16
C SER A 41 3.81 1.87 6.91
N GLN A 42 3.94 0.54 7.08
CA GLN A 42 5.16 -0.21 6.73
C GLN A 42 4.97 -1.16 5.54
N GLY A 43 3.82 -1.12 4.85
CA GLY A 43 3.47 -2.03 3.77
C GLY A 43 4.48 -2.02 2.62
N TYR A 44 5.07 -0.87 2.30
CA TYR A 44 6.10 -0.81 1.25
C TYR A 44 7.36 -1.61 1.59
N HIS A 45 7.76 -1.61 2.87
CA HIS A 45 8.91 -2.37 3.35
C HIS A 45 8.67 -3.88 3.35
N GLN A 46 7.45 -4.36 3.08
CA GLN A 46 7.15 -5.78 2.89
C GLN A 46 7.33 -6.22 1.42
N ILE A 47 7.51 -5.27 0.49
CA ILE A 47 7.67 -5.56 -0.93
C ILE A 47 9.15 -5.72 -1.27
N MET A 48 9.55 -6.93 -1.63
CA MET A 48 10.92 -7.23 -2.05
C MET A 48 11.27 -6.54 -3.38
N LEU A 49 12.42 -5.86 -3.42
CA LEU A 49 12.97 -5.36 -4.67
C LEU A 49 13.58 -6.50 -5.49
N VAL A 50 13.37 -6.44 -6.80
CA VAL A 50 14.06 -7.30 -7.78
C VAL A 50 15.56 -7.11 -7.62
N ALA A 51 16.32 -8.22 -7.60
CA ALA A 51 17.75 -8.21 -7.28
C ALA A 51 18.57 -7.25 -8.15
N GLU A 52 18.20 -7.11 -9.42
CA GLU A 52 18.83 -6.22 -10.40
C GLU A 52 18.62 -4.73 -10.09
N ASP A 53 17.50 -4.38 -9.46
CA ASP A 53 17.14 -2.99 -9.15
C ASP A 53 17.68 -2.54 -7.78
N ARG A 54 18.06 -3.46 -6.89
CA ARG A 54 18.57 -3.12 -5.54
C ARG A 54 19.76 -2.16 -5.60
N LYS A 55 20.69 -2.37 -6.54
CA LYS A 55 21.85 -1.48 -6.73
C LYS A 55 21.46 -0.07 -7.19
N LYS A 56 20.36 0.09 -7.91
CA LYS A 56 19.84 1.39 -8.37
C LYS A 56 19.26 2.20 -7.21
N VAL A 57 18.82 1.52 -6.16
CA VAL A 57 18.25 2.09 -4.94
C VAL A 57 19.29 2.09 -3.81
N SER A 58 20.55 2.39 -4.15
CA SER A 58 21.62 2.57 -3.18
C SER A 58 21.64 3.99 -2.61
N PHE A 59 22.11 4.13 -1.37
CA PHE A 59 22.29 5.41 -0.70
C PHE A 59 23.62 5.43 0.06
N ILE A 60 24.12 6.64 0.27
CA ILE A 60 25.39 6.87 0.96
C ILE A 60 25.09 7.37 2.38
N THR A 61 25.79 6.81 3.35
CA THR A 61 25.82 7.28 4.74
C THR A 61 27.24 7.71 5.09
N PHE A 62 27.44 8.34 6.25
CA PHE A 62 28.77 8.69 6.74
C PHE A 62 29.71 7.47 6.90
N ALA A 63 29.15 6.27 7.09
CA ALA A 63 29.92 5.06 7.33
C ALA A 63 30.18 4.25 6.06
N SER A 64 29.19 4.12 5.17
CA SER A 64 29.30 3.30 3.97
C SER A 64 28.16 3.53 2.96
N ILE A 65 28.23 2.81 1.85
CA ILE A 65 27.18 2.71 0.83
C ILE A 65 26.32 1.49 1.14
N PHE A 66 25.02 1.70 1.23
CA PHE A 66 24.03 0.65 1.45
C PHE A 66 23.04 0.59 0.29
N CYS A 67 22.35 -0.53 0.14
CA CYS A 67 21.25 -0.67 -0.80
C CYS A 67 20.02 -1.22 -0.12
N TYR A 68 18.85 -0.77 -0.58
CA TYR A 68 17.58 -1.32 -0.13
C TYR A 68 17.35 -2.70 -0.74
N ILE A 69 16.89 -3.65 0.09
CA ILE A 69 16.44 -4.98 -0.34
C ILE A 69 14.91 -5.06 -0.49
N VAL A 70 14.21 -4.16 0.22
CA VAL A 70 12.75 -3.95 0.17
C VAL A 70 12.46 -2.56 -0.36
N MET A 71 11.26 -2.31 -0.85
CA MET A 71 10.90 -1.05 -1.51
C MET A 71 10.88 0.12 -0.51
N PRO A 72 11.75 1.13 -0.66
CA PRO A 72 11.74 2.28 0.24
C PRO A 72 10.64 3.28 -0.12
N PHE A 73 10.36 4.15 0.86
CA PHE A 73 9.60 5.37 0.63
C PHE A 73 10.30 6.29 -0.37
N GLY A 74 9.50 7.07 -1.10
CA GLY A 74 9.99 8.14 -1.97
C GLY A 74 10.37 7.71 -3.39
N LEU A 75 10.28 6.43 -3.76
CA LEU A 75 10.36 6.04 -5.17
C LEU A 75 9.05 6.36 -5.91
N LYS A 76 9.19 6.77 -7.17
CA LYS A 76 8.08 7.22 -8.03
C LYS A 76 6.96 6.21 -8.16
N ASN A 77 7.29 4.92 -8.23
CA ASN A 77 6.35 3.84 -8.53
C ASN A 77 5.96 3.02 -7.29
N THR A 78 6.37 3.43 -6.08
CA THR A 78 6.07 2.70 -4.83
C THR A 78 4.57 2.50 -4.65
N LYS A 79 3.80 3.59 -4.78
CA LYS A 79 2.34 3.60 -4.61
C LYS A 79 1.61 2.67 -5.59
N ALA A 80 2.00 2.74 -6.86
CA ALA A 80 1.42 1.89 -7.92
C ALA A 80 1.70 0.40 -7.67
N THR A 81 2.93 0.08 -7.25
CA THR A 81 3.34 -1.30 -6.96
C THR A 81 2.60 -1.84 -5.74
N TYR A 82 2.49 -1.03 -4.69
CA TYR A 82 1.75 -1.38 -3.49
C TYR A 82 0.27 -1.58 -3.78
N GLN A 83 -0.38 -0.64 -4.47
CA GLN A 83 -1.79 -0.76 -4.83
C GLN A 83 -2.06 -2.05 -5.62
N ARG A 84 -1.21 -2.36 -6.61
CA ARG A 84 -1.33 -3.62 -7.38
C ARG A 84 -1.21 -4.87 -6.51
N LEU A 85 -0.37 -4.83 -5.48
CA LEU A 85 -0.24 -5.94 -4.54
C LEU A 85 -1.52 -6.09 -3.71
N VAL A 86 -1.98 -5.00 -3.10
CA VAL A 86 -3.16 -5.04 -2.24
C VAL A 86 -4.41 -5.40 -3.04
N ASP A 87 -4.58 -4.85 -4.25
CA ASP A 87 -5.69 -5.22 -5.14
C ASP A 87 -5.70 -6.72 -5.45
N LYS A 88 -4.53 -7.34 -5.62
CA LYS A 88 -4.44 -8.79 -5.87
C LYS A 88 -4.79 -9.61 -4.63
N ILE A 89 -4.31 -9.20 -3.46
CA ILE A 89 -4.54 -9.91 -2.19
C ILE A 89 -6.01 -9.80 -1.77
N PHE A 90 -6.58 -8.60 -1.89
CA PHE A 90 -7.93 -8.28 -1.41
C PHE A 90 -9.00 -8.29 -2.50
N CYS A 91 -8.68 -8.68 -3.74
CA CYS A 91 -9.63 -8.82 -4.84
C CYS A 91 -11.00 -9.43 -4.45
N PRO A 92 -11.08 -10.54 -3.68
CA PRO A 92 -12.37 -11.11 -3.29
C PRO A 92 -13.12 -10.32 -2.18
N TYR A 93 -12.46 -9.36 -1.54
CA TYR A 93 -12.96 -8.59 -0.39
C TYR A 93 -13.24 -7.12 -0.69
N ILE A 94 -12.63 -6.61 -1.76
CA ILE A 94 -12.82 -5.25 -2.27
C ILE A 94 -14.30 -5.03 -2.62
N GLU A 95 -14.81 -3.83 -2.32
CA GLU A 95 -16.24 -3.42 -2.40
C GLU A 95 -17.19 -4.12 -1.43
N ARG A 96 -16.90 -5.37 -1.02
CA ARG A 96 -17.70 -6.13 -0.06
C ARG A 96 -17.56 -5.57 1.35
N ASN A 97 -16.37 -5.74 1.92
CA ASN A 97 -16.08 -5.46 3.33
C ASN A 97 -14.81 -4.62 3.52
N VAL A 98 -13.94 -4.54 2.51
CA VAL A 98 -12.67 -3.82 2.58
C VAL A 98 -12.57 -2.81 1.45
N GLU A 99 -12.09 -1.63 1.76
CA GLU A 99 -11.65 -0.60 0.81
C GLU A 99 -10.18 -0.33 1.05
N VAL A 100 -9.42 -0.11 -0.01
CA VAL A 100 -7.98 0.07 0.08
C VAL A 100 -7.64 1.44 -0.46
N SER A 101 -6.90 2.21 0.32
CA SER A 101 -6.23 3.44 -0.10
C SER A 101 -4.72 3.23 -0.09
N ILE A 102 -4.01 4.21 -0.65
CA ILE A 102 -2.58 4.16 -0.95
C ILE A 102 -1.69 3.90 0.28
N ASP A 103 -2.19 4.12 1.49
CA ASP A 103 -1.45 3.91 2.74
C ASP A 103 -2.32 3.34 3.88
N GLU A 104 -3.62 3.09 3.63
CA GLU A 104 -4.60 2.68 4.66
C GLU A 104 -5.58 1.67 4.08
N MET A 105 -6.00 0.72 4.91
CA MET A 105 -7.09 -0.20 4.58
C MET A 105 -8.29 0.09 5.48
N LEU A 106 -9.47 0.15 4.90
CA LEU A 106 -10.72 0.45 5.57
C LEU A 106 -11.60 -0.79 5.54
N ALA A 107 -11.79 -1.43 6.68
CA ALA A 107 -12.87 -2.41 6.84
C ALA A 107 -14.17 -1.67 7.15
N LYS A 108 -15.25 -2.01 6.44
CA LYS A 108 -16.55 -1.34 6.55
C LYS A 108 -17.67 -2.37 6.67
N ASN A 109 -18.67 -2.04 7.49
CA ASN A 109 -19.90 -2.85 7.58
C ASN A 109 -21.15 -1.98 7.79
N LYS A 110 -22.25 -2.36 7.13
CA LYS A 110 -23.58 -1.75 7.27
C LYS A 110 -24.32 -2.19 8.56
N GLU A 111 -23.91 -3.31 9.15
CA GLU A 111 -24.44 -3.87 10.37
C GLU A 111 -23.35 -4.08 11.42
N VAL A 112 -23.70 -3.91 12.70
CA VAL A 112 -22.74 -3.99 13.81
C VAL A 112 -22.27 -5.42 14.07
N ARG A 113 -23.13 -6.41 13.82
CA ARG A 113 -22.92 -7.80 14.29
C ARG A 113 -21.80 -8.54 13.57
N ASN A 114 -21.51 -8.21 12.31
CA ASN A 114 -20.59 -8.98 11.48
C ASN A 114 -19.20 -8.34 11.35
N HIS A 115 -19.02 -7.11 11.85
CA HIS A 115 -17.79 -6.33 11.66
C HIS A 115 -16.55 -7.00 12.27
N VAL A 116 -16.69 -7.66 13.42
CA VAL A 116 -15.56 -8.38 14.05
C VAL A 116 -15.15 -9.58 13.21
N THR A 117 -16.10 -10.35 12.69
CA THR A 117 -15.83 -11.51 11.82
C THR A 117 -15.19 -11.07 10.50
N ASP A 118 -15.63 -9.95 9.92
CA ASP A 118 -15.00 -9.40 8.72
C ASP A 118 -13.55 -8.95 8.98
N LEU A 119 -13.28 -8.38 10.16
CA LEU A 119 -11.92 -8.05 10.58
C LEU A 119 -11.08 -9.31 10.77
N GLU A 120 -11.59 -10.34 11.43
CA GLU A 120 -10.88 -11.62 11.61
C GLU A 120 -10.52 -12.27 10.27
N GLU A 121 -11.45 -12.25 9.31
CA GLU A 121 -11.18 -12.73 7.94
C GLU A 121 -10.10 -11.88 7.26
N THR A 122 -10.20 -10.55 7.38
CA THR A 122 -9.23 -9.61 6.80
C THR A 122 -7.82 -9.80 7.38
N PHE A 123 -7.71 -9.99 8.70
CA PHE A 123 -6.42 -10.21 9.37
C PHE A 123 -5.82 -11.59 9.08
N SER A 124 -6.64 -12.60 8.78
CA SER A 124 -6.16 -13.96 8.47
C SER A 124 -5.45 -14.07 7.11
N ILE A 125 -5.49 -13.02 6.30
CA ILE A 125 -4.83 -12.94 4.99
C ILE A 125 -3.35 -12.56 5.13
N PHE A 126 -2.97 -11.93 6.25
CA PHE A 126 -1.60 -11.53 6.59
C PHE A 126 -0.88 -12.63 7.38
#